data_AF-H3GHQ2-F1
#
_entry.id   AF-H3GHQ2-F1
#
_cell.length_a   1.000
_cell.length_b   1.000
_cell.length_c   1.000
_cell.angle_alpha   90.00
_cell.angle_beta   90.00
_cell.angle_gamma   90.00
#
_symmetry.space_group_name_H-M   'P 1'
#
loop_
_entity.id
_entity.type
_entity.pdbx_description
1 polymer ?
#
loop_
_entity_poly.entity_id
_entity_poly.type
_entity_poly.pdbx_seq_one_letter_code
_entity_poly.pdbx_strand_id
1 'polypeptide(L)'
;MLRRFSSSAAPRMVQQRVQSQVSLLSKSSTAPSTRVVFVSRAAASDVQKSLPFPVSAAALRDFQAKPLERMFLYPNEDDATLQTQRVLLVGLGDAEKVTPNVLRNATHGALSALKAKRASSVVLQVPSLEGGKMDAARVVELMSQASMLSNYQFDQYLTEAKDVYGDSKLRLPLEQIYLDASAEFQKVK
;
A
#
# COMPACT_ATOMS: atom_id res chain seq x y z
N MET A 1 26.80 0.80 49.31
CA MET A 1 25.70 0.25 48.49
C MET A 1 25.73 0.87 47.11
N LEU A 2 26.27 0.17 46.11
CA LEU A 2 26.33 0.65 44.71
C LEU A 2 25.08 0.17 43.96
N ARG A 3 24.26 1.11 43.49
CA ARG A 3 23.13 0.84 42.59
C ARG A 3 23.68 0.37 41.23
N ARG A 4 23.42 -0.88 40.86
CA ARG A 4 23.61 -1.37 39.49
C ARG A 4 22.56 -0.70 38.60
N PHE A 5 23.00 0.18 37.71
CA PHE A 5 22.18 0.64 36.59
C PHE A 5 22.01 -0.53 35.61
N SER A 6 20.79 -1.06 35.52
CA SER A 6 20.41 -1.98 34.45
C SER A 6 20.60 -1.28 33.11
N SER A 7 21.36 -1.87 32.20
CA SER A 7 21.63 -1.34 30.85
C SER A 7 20.42 -1.42 29.90
N SER A 8 19.21 -1.62 30.41
CA SER A 8 18.00 -1.82 29.58
C SER A 8 17.35 -0.52 29.08
N ALA A 9 17.93 0.64 29.38
CA ALA A 9 17.38 1.94 28.97
C ALA A 9 18.50 2.84 28.40
N ALA A 10 19.16 2.39 27.33
CA ALA A 10 19.82 3.36 26.46
C ALA A 10 18.73 4.21 25.78
N PRO A 11 18.89 5.55 25.68
CA PRO A 11 17.95 6.39 24.98
C PRO A 11 17.87 5.93 23.52
N ARG A 12 16.66 5.54 23.12
CA ARG A 12 16.22 5.09 21.79
C ARG A 12 16.36 6.18 20.69
N MET A 13 17.34 7.08 20.80
CA MET A 13 17.39 8.38 20.10
C MET A 13 18.24 8.40 18.83
N VAL A 14 18.85 7.30 18.41
CA VAL A 14 19.64 7.28 17.16
C VAL A 14 19.47 5.94 16.43
N GLN A 15 18.24 5.60 16.08
CA GLN A 15 18.04 4.66 14.98
C GLN A 15 17.13 5.33 13.98
N GLN A 16 17.70 5.75 12.84
CA GLN A 16 16.96 5.83 11.59
C GLN A 16 16.47 4.41 11.30
N ARG A 17 15.33 4.04 11.89
CA ARG A 17 14.70 2.78 11.55
C ARG A 17 14.06 3.00 10.19
N VAL A 18 14.73 2.54 9.14
CA VAL A 18 14.03 2.20 7.90
C VAL A 18 13.17 0.98 8.24
N GLN A 19 12.04 1.19 8.92
CA GLN A 19 11.15 0.11 9.36
C GLN A 19 10.47 -0.58 8.18
N SER A 20 10.42 0.09 7.04
CA SER A 20 9.72 -0.39 5.86
C SER A 20 10.58 -1.33 5.03
N GLN A 21 10.20 -2.59 5.00
CA GLN A 21 10.70 -3.53 4.00
C GLN A 21 9.80 -3.43 2.76
N VAL A 22 10.41 -3.16 1.60
CA VAL A 22 9.77 -3.33 0.29
C VAL A 22 10.26 -4.65 -0.28
N SER A 23 9.36 -5.57 -0.57
CA SER A 23 9.71 -6.91 -1.06
C SER A 23 8.73 -7.37 -2.12
N LEU A 24 9.16 -8.25 -3.01
CA LEU A 24 8.24 -8.95 -3.90
C LEU A 24 7.45 -9.96 -3.10
N LEU A 25 6.14 -10.06 -3.35
CA LEU A 25 5.31 -11.06 -2.69
C LEU A 25 5.77 -12.46 -3.14
N SER A 26 6.22 -13.30 -2.20
CA SER A 26 6.55 -14.69 -2.49
C SER A 26 5.28 -15.55 -2.40
N LYS A 27 5.16 -16.58 -3.24
CA LYS A 27 4.01 -17.52 -3.23
C LYS A 27 3.77 -18.22 -1.90
N SER A 28 4.73 -18.19 -0.97
CA SER A 28 4.71 -18.90 0.31
C SER A 28 4.41 -18.01 1.52
N SER A 29 4.33 -16.68 1.36
CA SER A 29 4.07 -15.79 2.50
C SER A 29 2.56 -15.58 2.69
N THR A 30 2.08 -15.62 3.93
CA THR A 30 0.73 -15.15 4.29
C THR A 30 0.57 -13.70 3.82
N ALA A 31 -0.20 -13.48 2.77
CA ALA A 31 -0.40 -12.14 2.22
C ALA A 31 -1.09 -11.25 3.25
N PRO A 32 -0.64 -10.00 3.46
CA PRO A 32 -1.29 -9.10 4.39
C PRO A 32 -2.74 -8.85 3.96
N SER A 33 -3.59 -8.60 4.95
CA SER A 33 -5.03 -8.45 4.73
C SER A 33 -5.40 -7.15 3.99
N THR A 34 -4.47 -6.21 3.84
CA THR A 34 -4.71 -4.96 3.11
C THR A 34 -4.04 -5.00 1.74
N ARG A 35 -4.82 -4.74 0.69
CA ARG A 35 -4.36 -4.74 -0.71
C ARG A 35 -4.71 -3.44 -1.41
N VAL A 36 -3.82 -2.98 -2.29
CA VAL A 36 -4.07 -1.88 -3.22
C VAL A 36 -4.13 -2.46 -4.62
N VAL A 37 -5.21 -2.14 -5.35
CA VAL A 37 -5.39 -2.54 -6.74
C VAL A 37 -5.40 -1.29 -7.60
N PHE A 38 -4.42 -1.18 -8.48
CA PHE A 38 -4.34 -0.09 -9.44
C PHE A 38 -5.10 -0.47 -10.70
N VAL A 39 -6.03 0.38 -11.12
CA VAL A 39 -7.02 0.08 -12.15
C VAL A 39 -6.93 1.12 -13.26
N SER A 40 -6.70 0.66 -14.49
CA SER A 40 -6.86 1.48 -15.70
C SER A 40 -8.33 1.51 -16.11
N ARG A 41 -8.73 2.54 -16.87
CA ARG A 41 -10.12 2.69 -17.33
C ARG A 41 -10.60 1.48 -18.15
N ALA A 42 -9.73 0.89 -18.96
CA ALA A 42 -10.06 -0.30 -19.74
C ALA A 42 -10.33 -1.53 -18.85
N ALA A 43 -9.61 -1.65 -17.74
CA ALA A 43 -9.75 -2.76 -16.80
C ALA A 43 -10.89 -2.56 -15.77
N ALA A 44 -11.58 -1.41 -15.76
CA ALA A 44 -12.57 -1.05 -14.74
C ALA A 44 -13.76 -2.02 -14.69
N SER A 45 -14.17 -2.58 -15.83
CA SER A 45 -15.28 -3.56 -15.90
C SER A 45 -14.93 -4.91 -15.28
N ASP A 46 -13.65 -5.27 -15.24
CA ASP A 46 -13.16 -6.58 -14.80
C ASP A 46 -12.55 -6.57 -13.38
N VAL A 47 -12.65 -5.44 -12.67
CA VAL A 47 -12.04 -5.24 -11.34
C VAL A 47 -12.41 -6.33 -10.34
N GLN A 48 -13.65 -6.84 -10.39
CA GLN A 48 -14.13 -7.88 -9.48
C GLN A 48 -13.25 -9.15 -9.50
N LYS A 49 -12.61 -9.48 -10.63
CA LYS A 49 -11.71 -10.65 -10.75
C LYS A 49 -10.42 -10.49 -9.95
N SER A 50 -10.01 -9.25 -9.70
CA SER A 50 -8.81 -8.91 -8.93
C SER A 50 -9.09 -8.75 -7.43
N LEU A 51 -10.35 -8.83 -7.00
CA LEU A 51 -10.76 -8.67 -5.61
C LEU A 51 -10.82 -10.03 -4.89
N PRO A 52 -10.38 -10.10 -3.62
CA PRO A 52 -10.43 -11.32 -2.82
C PRO A 52 -11.81 -11.66 -2.27
N PHE A 53 -12.81 -10.78 -2.45
CA PHE A 53 -14.18 -10.97 -1.98
C PHE A 53 -15.20 -10.35 -2.96
N PRO A 54 -16.46 -10.82 -2.95
CA PRO A 54 -17.52 -10.24 -3.77
C PRO A 54 -17.87 -8.82 -3.31
N VAL A 55 -18.01 -7.90 -4.26
CA VAL A 55 -18.42 -6.51 -4.01
C VAL A 55 -19.66 -6.20 -4.83
N SER A 56 -20.52 -5.32 -4.31
CA SER A 56 -21.74 -4.94 -5.00
C SER A 56 -21.41 -4.25 -6.34
N ALA A 57 -22.12 -4.67 -7.40
CA ALA A 57 -21.95 -4.08 -8.72
C ALA A 57 -22.28 -2.57 -8.74
N ALA A 58 -23.18 -2.12 -7.86
CA ALA A 58 -23.50 -0.70 -7.70
C ALA A 58 -22.29 0.10 -7.20
N ALA A 59 -21.59 -0.37 -6.16
CA ALA A 59 -20.40 0.30 -5.66
C ALA A 59 -19.27 0.33 -6.71
N LEU A 60 -19.10 -0.76 -7.45
CA LEU A 60 -18.10 -0.81 -8.53
C LEU A 60 -18.43 0.15 -9.70
N ARG A 61 -19.71 0.43 -9.96
CA ARG A 61 -20.12 1.42 -10.98
C ARG A 61 -19.77 2.86 -10.60
N ASP A 62 -19.73 3.17 -9.31
CA ASP A 62 -19.34 4.50 -8.83
C ASP A 62 -17.85 4.78 -9.08
N PHE A 63 -17.03 3.72 -9.20
CA PHE A 63 -15.61 3.83 -9.49
C PHE A 63 -15.34 3.92 -11.00
N GLN A 64 -14.92 5.10 -11.47
CA GLN A 64 -14.71 5.35 -12.90
C GLN A 64 -13.23 5.21 -13.34
N ALA A 65 -12.37 4.73 -12.44
CA ALA A 65 -10.94 4.61 -12.62
C ALA A 65 -10.27 5.91 -13.13
N LYS A 66 -10.77 7.08 -12.72
CA LYS A 66 -10.15 8.37 -13.02
C LYS A 66 -8.77 8.46 -12.36
N PRO A 67 -7.82 9.22 -12.92
CA PRO A 67 -6.51 9.38 -12.30
C PRO A 67 -6.63 9.82 -10.84
N LEU A 68 -5.99 9.08 -9.93
CA LEU A 68 -5.96 9.31 -8.48
C LEU A 68 -7.32 9.15 -7.75
N GLU A 69 -8.34 8.66 -8.44
CA GLU A 69 -9.59 8.24 -7.82
C GLU A 69 -9.31 7.08 -6.85
N ARG A 70 -9.93 7.12 -5.66
CA ARG A 70 -9.68 6.15 -4.60
C ARG A 70 -10.98 5.66 -4.02
N MET A 71 -11.13 4.35 -3.88
CA MET A 71 -12.30 3.73 -3.25
C MET A 71 -11.85 2.63 -2.31
N PHE A 72 -12.28 2.73 -1.05
CA PHE A 72 -12.07 1.66 -0.06
C PHE A 72 -13.22 0.67 -0.11
N LEU A 73 -12.86 -0.60 -0.20
CA LEU A 73 -13.78 -1.72 -0.23
C LEU A 73 -13.58 -2.56 1.02
N TYR A 74 -14.71 -3.01 1.54
CA TYR A 74 -14.83 -3.87 2.70
C TYR A 74 -15.63 -5.11 2.29
N PRO A 75 -15.31 -6.28 2.87
CA PRO A 75 -16.11 -7.47 2.67
C PRO A 75 -17.51 -7.24 3.25
N ASN A 76 -18.51 -7.73 2.55
CA ASN A 76 -19.91 -7.69 2.99
C ASN A 76 -20.31 -8.93 3.80
N GLU A 77 -19.51 -9.99 3.72
CA GLU A 77 -19.81 -11.27 4.36
C GLU A 77 -19.15 -11.38 5.73
N ASP A 78 -19.88 -11.95 6.69
CA ASP A 78 -19.43 -12.18 8.06
C ASP A 78 -18.44 -13.37 8.18
N ASP A 79 -17.83 -13.81 7.08
CA ASP A 79 -16.79 -14.83 7.13
C ASP A 79 -15.57 -14.31 7.90
N ALA A 80 -15.22 -15.00 9.00
CA ALA A 80 -14.10 -14.66 9.87
C ALA A 80 -12.77 -14.50 9.11
N THR A 81 -12.59 -15.19 7.97
CA THR A 81 -11.38 -15.09 7.14
C THR A 81 -11.34 -13.82 6.29
N LEU A 82 -12.50 -13.29 5.91
CA LEU A 82 -12.64 -12.11 5.08
C LEU A 82 -12.78 -10.83 5.90
N GLN A 83 -13.30 -10.90 7.13
CA GLN A 83 -13.53 -9.73 7.99
C GLN A 83 -12.34 -8.78 8.15
N THR A 84 -11.11 -9.28 8.05
CA THR A 84 -9.88 -8.48 8.15
C THR A 84 -9.37 -7.94 6.81
N GLN A 85 -9.92 -8.43 5.69
CA GLN A 85 -9.51 -8.04 4.34
C GLN A 85 -9.95 -6.61 4.02
N ARG A 86 -9.05 -5.79 3.47
CA ARG A 86 -9.32 -4.41 3.07
C ARG A 86 -8.73 -4.21 1.68
N VAL A 87 -9.52 -3.64 0.77
CA VAL A 87 -9.01 -3.31 -0.57
C VAL A 87 -9.14 -1.82 -0.83
N LEU A 88 -8.06 -1.21 -1.33
CA LEU A 88 -8.06 0.14 -1.83
C LEU A 88 -7.91 0.09 -3.36
N LEU A 89 -8.97 0.49 -4.07
CA LEU A 89 -8.89 0.74 -5.50
C LEU A 89 -8.25 2.10 -5.76
N VAL A 90 -7.38 2.16 -6.76
CA VAL A 90 -6.73 3.39 -7.21
C VAL A 90 -6.84 3.51 -8.73
N GLY A 91 -7.51 4.56 -9.19
CA GLY A 91 -7.69 4.81 -10.62
C GLY A 91 -6.43 5.41 -11.26
N LEU A 92 -6.06 4.87 -12.42
CA LEU A 92 -4.92 5.34 -13.22
C LEU A 92 -5.34 6.15 -14.45
N GLY A 93 -6.63 6.11 -14.83
CA GLY A 93 -7.12 6.66 -16.10
C GLY A 93 -6.82 5.75 -17.29
N ASP A 94 -6.71 6.35 -18.46
CA ASP A 94 -6.43 5.63 -19.72
C ASP A 94 -5.00 5.07 -19.68
N ALA A 95 -4.83 3.76 -19.91
CA ALA A 95 -3.53 3.07 -19.79
C ALA A 95 -2.42 3.71 -20.65
N GLU A 96 -2.76 4.13 -21.88
CA GLU A 96 -1.86 4.80 -22.83
C GLU A 96 -1.34 6.16 -22.34
N LYS A 97 -2.11 6.83 -21.47
CA LYS A 97 -1.78 8.15 -20.90
C LYS A 97 -1.09 8.05 -19.54
N VAL A 98 -0.90 6.84 -19.01
CA VAL A 98 -0.21 6.66 -17.74
C VAL A 98 1.25 7.03 -17.90
N THR A 99 1.67 8.07 -17.19
CA THR A 99 3.07 8.52 -17.14
C THR A 99 3.73 8.09 -15.84
N PRO A 100 5.07 8.13 -15.74
CA PRO A 100 5.77 7.87 -14.48
C PRO A 100 5.26 8.73 -13.31
N ASN A 101 4.89 9.99 -13.57
CA ASN A 101 4.37 10.86 -12.52
C ASN A 101 2.97 10.46 -12.06
N VAL A 102 2.09 10.00 -12.97
CA VAL A 102 0.78 9.45 -12.60
C VAL A 102 0.95 8.25 -11.68
N LEU A 103 1.85 7.32 -12.02
CA LEU A 103 2.11 6.13 -11.23
C LEU A 103 2.70 6.45 -9.85
N ARG A 104 3.67 7.38 -9.78
CA ARG A 104 4.23 7.87 -8.50
C ARG A 104 3.16 8.51 -7.62
N ASN A 105 2.35 9.40 -8.19
CA ASN A 105 1.30 10.10 -7.46
C ASN A 105 0.20 9.14 -6.99
N ALA A 106 -0.18 8.16 -7.82
CA ALA A 106 -1.14 7.12 -7.47
C ALA A 106 -0.61 6.27 -6.30
N THR A 107 0.66 5.85 -6.37
CA THR A 107 1.32 5.09 -5.30
C THR A 107 1.39 5.89 -4.01
N HIS A 108 1.83 7.15 -4.08
CA HIS A 108 1.85 8.06 -2.94
C HIS A 108 0.46 8.23 -2.32
N GLY A 109 -0.55 8.51 -3.15
CA GLY A 109 -1.93 8.71 -2.72
C GLY A 109 -2.53 7.46 -2.07
N ALA A 110 -2.14 6.27 -2.52
CA ALA A 110 -2.50 5.00 -1.93
C ALA A 110 -1.90 4.84 -0.52
N LEU A 111 -0.58 4.98 -0.40
CA LEU A 111 0.11 4.82 0.89
C LEU A 111 -0.34 5.87 1.90
N SER A 112 -0.56 7.12 1.47
CA SER A 112 -1.10 8.18 2.32
C SER A 112 -2.52 7.86 2.83
N ALA A 113 -3.37 7.25 1.99
CA ALA A 113 -4.69 6.80 2.41
C ALA A 113 -4.62 5.65 3.41
N LEU A 114 -3.68 4.72 3.22
CA LEU A 114 -3.46 3.59 4.12
C LEU A 114 -2.88 4.00 5.48
N LYS A 115 -1.92 4.95 5.49
CA LYS A 115 -1.40 5.55 6.73
C LYS A 115 -2.49 6.26 7.53
N ALA A 116 -3.41 6.96 6.84
CA ALA A 116 -4.58 7.55 7.50
C ALA A 116 -5.53 6.52 8.11
N LYS A 117 -5.52 5.28 7.59
CA LYS A 117 -6.24 4.13 8.13
C LYS A 117 -5.40 3.26 9.09
N ARG A 118 -4.18 3.69 9.41
CA ARG A 118 -3.23 2.98 10.30
C ARG A 118 -2.95 1.55 9.89
N ALA A 119 -2.94 1.28 8.58
CA ALA A 119 -2.47 0.00 8.09
C ALA A 119 -0.97 -0.15 8.41
N SER A 120 -0.56 -1.33 8.88
CA SER A 120 0.84 -1.67 9.14
C SER A 120 1.50 -2.36 7.95
N SER A 121 0.74 -3.18 7.22
CA SER A 121 1.23 -3.96 6.08
C SER A 121 0.30 -3.85 4.88
N VAL A 122 0.86 -3.91 3.67
CA VAL A 122 0.09 -3.79 2.43
C VAL A 122 0.69 -4.61 1.30
N VAL A 123 -0.16 -5.20 0.44
CA VAL A 123 0.21 -5.65 -0.91
C VAL A 123 -0.22 -4.61 -1.95
N LEU A 124 0.71 -4.14 -2.78
CA LEU A 124 0.42 -3.36 -3.97
C LEU A 124 0.40 -4.29 -5.18
N GLN A 125 -0.76 -4.42 -5.82
CA GLN A 125 -0.89 -5.20 -7.05
C GLN A 125 -0.37 -4.38 -8.22
N VAL A 126 0.70 -4.85 -8.86
CA VAL A 126 1.32 -4.13 -9.97
C VAL A 126 0.37 -4.16 -11.17
N PRO A 127 -0.03 -3.00 -11.74
CA PRO A 127 -0.97 -2.98 -12.85
C PRO A 127 -0.31 -3.47 -14.14
N SER A 128 -1.05 -4.25 -14.93
CA SER A 128 -0.71 -4.45 -16.34
C SER A 128 -1.20 -3.25 -17.13
N LEU A 129 -0.28 -2.53 -17.78
CA LEU A 129 -0.59 -1.35 -18.61
C LEU A 129 -0.51 -1.72 -20.09
N GLU A 130 -1.48 -2.53 -20.55
CA GLU A 130 -1.60 -2.89 -21.97
C GLU A 130 -1.76 -1.63 -22.84
N GLY A 131 -1.01 -1.57 -23.95
CA GLY A 131 -0.96 -0.37 -24.82
C GLY A 131 -0.20 0.82 -24.23
N GLY A 132 0.34 0.70 -23.01
CA GLY A 132 1.13 1.73 -22.36
C GLY A 132 2.53 1.90 -22.96
N LYS A 133 3.18 3.02 -22.63
CA LYS A 133 4.56 3.33 -23.03
C LYS A 133 5.64 2.76 -22.09
N MET A 134 5.22 2.11 -20.99
CA MET A 134 6.11 1.60 -19.95
C MET A 134 6.03 0.08 -19.93
N ASP A 135 7.18 -0.58 -19.88
CA ASP A 135 7.25 -2.02 -19.66
C ASP A 135 6.98 -2.37 -18.18
N ALA A 136 6.77 -3.67 -17.91
CA ALA A 136 6.47 -4.14 -16.57
C ALA A 136 7.62 -3.86 -15.58
N ALA A 137 8.88 -3.96 -16.03
CA ALA A 137 10.06 -3.69 -15.21
C ALA A 137 10.08 -2.22 -14.73
N ARG A 138 9.81 -1.28 -15.64
CA ARG A 138 9.74 0.14 -15.31
C ARG A 138 8.59 0.47 -14.37
N VAL A 139 7.44 -0.17 -14.53
CA VAL A 139 6.30 0.00 -13.60
C VAL A 139 6.67 -0.46 -12.20
N VAL A 140 7.25 -1.66 -12.05
CA VAL A 140 7.71 -2.20 -10.76
C VAL A 140 8.75 -1.29 -10.13
N GLU A 141 9.75 -0.84 -10.90
CA GLU A 141 10.80 0.07 -10.42
C GLU A 141 10.20 1.38 -9.88
N LEU A 142 9.31 2.02 -10.65
CA LEU A 142 8.68 3.28 -10.28
C LEU A 142 7.81 3.13 -9.03
N MET A 143 7.02 2.05 -8.93
CA MET A 143 6.20 1.78 -7.75
C MET A 143 7.07 1.48 -6.53
N SER A 144 8.18 0.76 -6.68
CA SER A 144 9.14 0.49 -5.61
C SER A 144 9.73 1.78 -5.05
N GLN A 145 10.27 2.62 -5.93
CA GLN A 145 10.86 3.92 -5.58
C GLN A 145 9.81 4.83 -4.92
N ALA A 146 8.63 4.95 -5.53
CA ALA A 146 7.55 5.76 -4.99
C ALA A 146 7.09 5.27 -3.62
N SER A 147 7.08 3.95 -3.41
CA SER A 147 6.70 3.36 -2.13
C SER A 147 7.69 3.67 -1.03
N MET A 148 8.98 3.48 -1.29
CA MET A 148 10.04 3.81 -0.34
C MET A 148 10.02 5.30 0.04
N LEU A 149 9.96 6.18 -0.96
CA LEU A 149 10.00 7.63 -0.76
C LEU A 149 8.74 8.17 -0.07
N SER A 150 7.55 7.66 -0.44
CA SER A 150 6.28 8.12 0.14
C SER A 150 6.05 7.60 1.56
N ASN A 151 6.71 6.50 1.90
CA ASN A 151 6.63 5.90 3.22
C ASN A 151 7.70 6.43 4.18
N TYR A 152 8.75 7.09 3.67
CA TYR A 152 9.73 7.77 4.51
C TYR A 152 9.07 8.89 5.31
N GLN A 153 9.39 8.95 6.60
CA GLN A 153 9.03 10.05 7.49
C GLN A 153 10.22 10.38 8.37
N PHE A 154 10.55 11.66 8.47
CA PHE A 154 11.53 12.15 9.42
C PHE A 154 10.80 12.55 10.70
N ASP A 155 10.98 11.78 11.76
CA ASP A 155 10.25 11.91 13.03
C ASP A 155 11.14 12.28 14.23
N GLN A 156 12.43 12.55 13.99
CA GLN A 156 13.43 12.82 15.03
C GLN A 156 13.03 13.91 16.04
N TYR A 157 12.25 14.91 15.60
CA TYR A 157 11.81 16.03 16.43
C TYR A 157 10.30 16.05 16.69
N LEU A 158 9.60 14.97 16.34
CA LEU A 158 8.16 14.88 16.55
C LEU A 158 7.87 14.28 17.92
N THR A 159 7.14 15.03 18.73
CA THR A 159 6.61 14.53 20.00
C THR A 159 5.29 13.82 19.76
N GLU A 160 5.09 12.67 20.39
CA GLU A 160 3.85 11.92 20.28
C GLU A 160 2.70 12.70 20.95
N ALA A 161 1.82 13.27 20.13
CA ALA A 161 0.62 13.95 20.58
C ALA A 161 -0.60 13.08 20.31
N LYS A 162 -1.56 13.04 21.24
CA LYS A 162 -2.82 12.31 21.08
C LYS A 162 -3.92 13.23 20.56
N ASP A 163 -4.85 12.68 19.78
CA ASP A 163 -6.08 13.36 19.39
C ASP A 163 -7.17 13.24 20.47
N VAL A 164 -8.36 13.75 20.16
CA VAL A 164 -9.52 13.76 21.08
C VAL A 164 -9.99 12.35 21.45
N TYR A 165 -9.64 11.35 20.64
CA TYR A 165 -10.00 9.94 20.85
C TYR A 165 -8.87 9.14 21.52
N GLY A 166 -7.80 9.80 21.98
CA GLY A 166 -6.66 9.17 22.65
C GLY A 166 -5.65 8.55 21.69
N ASP A 167 -5.81 8.83 20.41
CA ASP A 167 -5.18 8.17 19.30
C ASP A 167 -3.93 8.96 18.85
N SER A 168 -2.82 8.30 18.51
CA SER A 168 -1.59 9.02 18.14
C SER A 168 -1.83 9.86 16.87
N LYS A 169 -1.53 11.15 16.92
CA LYS A 169 -1.60 12.07 15.77
C LYS A 169 -0.52 11.78 14.73
N LEU A 170 0.54 11.08 15.14
CA LEU A 170 1.60 10.66 14.23
C LEU A 170 1.08 9.54 13.33
N ARG A 171 1.00 9.84 12.03
CA ARG A 171 0.66 8.83 11.02
C ARG A 171 1.89 8.00 10.72
N LEU A 172 2.06 6.93 11.48
CA LEU A 172 3.22 6.06 11.36
C LEU A 172 3.38 5.52 9.92
N PRO A 173 4.63 5.33 9.47
CA PRO A 173 4.90 4.68 8.20
C PRO A 173 4.41 3.22 8.22
N LEU A 174 4.11 2.69 7.04
CA LEU A 174 3.85 1.26 6.85
C LEU A 174 5.14 0.47 7.20
N GLU A 175 4.99 -0.62 7.93
CA GLU A 175 6.09 -1.51 8.32
C GLU A 175 6.47 -2.46 7.18
N GLN A 176 5.49 -2.92 6.40
CA GLN A 176 5.72 -3.88 5.32
C GLN A 176 4.95 -3.50 4.06
N ILE A 177 5.66 -3.40 2.93
CA ILE A 177 5.07 -3.13 1.62
C ILE A 177 5.50 -4.26 0.68
N TYR A 178 4.53 -5.02 0.19
CA TYR A 178 4.75 -6.07 -0.80
C TYR A 178 4.34 -5.58 -2.18
N LEU A 179 5.14 -5.88 -3.19
CA LEU A 179 4.76 -5.70 -4.59
C LEU A 179 4.38 -7.06 -5.17
N ASP A 180 3.14 -7.18 -5.59
CA ASP A 180 2.63 -8.37 -6.29
C ASP A 180 2.84 -8.14 -7.80
N ALA A 181 4.07 -8.43 -8.23
CA ALA A 181 4.51 -8.35 -9.61
C ALA A 181 4.36 -9.71 -10.31
N SER A 182 4.27 -9.66 -11.65
CA SER A 182 4.17 -10.86 -12.51
C SER A 182 5.23 -11.92 -12.19
N ALA A 183 4.93 -13.18 -12.48
CA ALA A 183 5.75 -14.35 -12.16
C ALA A 183 7.20 -14.27 -12.69
N GLU A 184 7.44 -13.45 -13.70
CA GLU A 184 8.77 -13.16 -14.25
C GLU A 184 9.72 -12.53 -13.22
N PHE A 185 9.18 -11.69 -12.31
CA PHE A 185 9.94 -11.05 -11.24
C PHE A 185 10.06 -11.92 -9.98
N GLN A 186 9.25 -12.97 -9.86
CA GLN A 186 9.29 -13.92 -8.74
C GLN A 186 10.43 -14.96 -8.89
N LYS A 187 11.15 -14.94 -10.02
CA LYS A 187 12.26 -15.85 -10.35
C LYS A 187 13.65 -15.32 -9.97
N VAL A 188 13.76 -14.38 -9.03
CA VAL A 188 15.08 -13.96 -8.54
C VAL A 188 15.54 -14.95 -7.49
N LYS A 189 16.54 -15.74 -7.89
CA LYS A 189 17.22 -16.79 -7.12
C LYS A 189 18.12 -16.18 -6.06
#